data_AF-A0A935N303-F1
#
_entry.id   AF-A0A935N303-F1
#
_cell.length_a   1.000
_cell.length_b   1.000
_cell.length_c   1.000
_cell.angle_alpha   90.00
_cell.angle_beta   90.00
_cell.angle_gamma   90.00
#
_symmetry.space_group_name_H-M   'P 1'
#
loop_
_entity.id
_entity.type
_entity.pdbx_description
1 polymer ?
#
loop_
_entity_poly.entity_id
_entity_poly.type
_entity_poly.pdbx_seq_one_letter_code
_entity_poly.pdbx_strand_id
1 'polypeptide(L)'
;MKNLLSLILFIILNVISLCQGTPEAFIGMLPAIPGNACADDIDDKNIFFDKLDSISELIENELANREEESDADSEELENETMKNLANKYGLSQEELEQLQNDEDLTEEEQEVLINKVMKKKDDISLKEVKNLDNLDEEGTEAWSEALGDQKMAEIQYDSEKNEEQQLEFKSRYELGVLRKHLTDSLKAIESKFAQQFDEIDKDPDQKKMLDNIMKLSEEANNLMGEMGDERKAQLDDVTGRLKTAMDEYCQKFTPKFLEVLERYEAYTKSCLPVCYKLEKIIAQHTSLQTGVEMKYNPGYLGIKKVSDYSKKLRGAYKYNLKKTI
;
A
#
# COMPACT_ATOMS: atom_id res chain seq x y z
N MET A 1 32.40 -38.30 -7.56
CA MET A 1 32.70 -36.89 -7.23
C MET A 1 32.19 -35.91 -8.28
N LYS A 2 32.45 -36.09 -9.59
CA LYS A 2 31.88 -35.23 -10.65
C LYS A 2 30.33 -35.18 -10.67
N ASN A 3 29.66 -36.32 -10.47
CA ASN A 3 28.19 -36.36 -10.48
C ASN A 3 27.55 -35.79 -9.20
N LEU A 4 28.31 -35.69 -8.10
CA LEU A 4 27.84 -35.09 -6.84
C LEU A 4 27.96 -33.55 -6.91
N LEU A 5 29.05 -33.05 -7.50
CA LEU A 5 29.28 -31.62 -7.77
C LEU A 5 28.26 -31.04 -8.75
N SER A 6 27.86 -31.80 -9.77
CA SER A 6 26.83 -31.36 -10.73
C SER A 6 25.43 -31.31 -10.12
N LEU A 7 25.12 -32.19 -9.16
CA LEU A 7 23.83 -32.21 -8.46
C LEU A 7 23.71 -31.05 -7.46
N ILE A 8 24.81 -30.75 -6.75
CA ILE A 8 24.87 -29.60 -5.82
C ILE A 8 24.76 -28.28 -6.59
N LEU A 9 25.38 -28.15 -7.77
CA LEU A 9 25.27 -26.96 -8.60
C LEU A 9 23.84 -26.74 -9.15
N PHE A 10 23.12 -27.82 -9.50
CA PHE A 10 21.72 -27.75 -9.93
C PHE A 10 20.76 -27.41 -8.78
N ILE A 11 21.03 -27.88 -7.56
CA ILE A 11 20.24 -27.54 -6.38
C ILE A 11 20.47 -26.07 -6.00
N ILE A 12 21.69 -25.54 -6.11
CA ILE A 12 21.98 -24.12 -5.84
C ILE A 12 21.31 -23.20 -6.88
N LEU A 13 21.26 -23.59 -8.17
CA LEU A 13 20.60 -22.81 -9.22
C LEU A 13 19.07 -22.74 -9.08
N ASN A 14 18.41 -23.77 -8.56
CA ASN A 14 16.96 -23.75 -8.34
C ASN A 14 16.55 -23.01 -7.05
N VAL A 15 17.46 -22.83 -6.08
CA VAL A 15 17.19 -22.07 -4.86
C VAL A 15 17.31 -20.56 -5.10
N ILE A 16 18.06 -20.11 -6.11
CA ILE A 16 18.24 -18.68 -6.43
C ILE A 16 16.96 -18.07 -7.03
N SER A 17 16.14 -18.85 -7.75
CA SER A 17 14.90 -18.35 -8.36
C SER A 17 13.73 -18.17 -7.38
N LEU A 18 13.82 -18.72 -6.16
CA LEU A 18 12.78 -18.56 -5.13
C LEU A 18 13.07 -17.43 -4.13
N CYS A 19 14.21 -16.74 -4.25
CA CYS A 19 14.68 -15.80 -3.24
C CYS A 19 14.55 -14.32 -3.63
N GLN A 20 14.03 -13.97 -4.81
CA GLN A 20 14.11 -12.59 -5.33
C GLN A 20 12.83 -11.75 -5.24
N GLY A 21 11.65 -12.33 -4.97
CA GLY A 21 10.37 -11.60 -4.96
C GLY A 21 9.68 -11.48 -3.59
N THR A 22 10.41 -11.47 -2.48
CA THR A 22 9.80 -11.34 -1.14
C THR A 22 9.95 -9.93 -0.58
N PRO A 23 8.98 -9.43 0.21
CA PRO A 23 9.13 -8.13 0.86
C PRO A 23 10.35 -8.06 1.77
N GLU A 24 10.71 -9.14 2.48
CA GLU A 24 11.92 -9.23 3.30
C GLU A 24 13.20 -9.07 2.47
N ALA A 25 13.25 -9.70 1.28
CA ALA A 25 14.37 -9.55 0.38
C ALA A 25 14.49 -8.10 -0.11
N PHE A 26 13.39 -7.49 -0.56
CA PHE A 26 13.41 -6.11 -1.05
C PHE A 26 13.84 -5.12 0.03
N ILE A 27 13.28 -5.20 1.24
CA ILE A 27 13.67 -4.29 2.32
C ILE A 27 15.13 -4.50 2.76
N GLY A 28 15.64 -5.74 2.68
CA GLY A 28 17.04 -6.05 2.96
C GLY A 28 18.00 -5.58 1.86
N MET A 29 17.52 -5.42 0.62
CA MET A 29 18.32 -4.90 -0.49
C MET A 29 18.45 -3.39 -0.45
N LEU A 30 17.43 -2.66 0.04
CA LEU A 30 17.40 -1.20 0.08
C LEU A 30 18.67 -0.61 0.73
N PRO A 31 19.14 0.57 0.28
CA PRO A 31 20.24 1.24 0.95
C PRO A 31 19.87 1.58 2.40
N ALA A 32 20.86 1.52 3.29
CA ALA A 32 20.65 1.93 4.68
C ALA A 32 20.37 3.43 4.75
N ILE A 33 19.59 3.84 5.75
CA ILE A 33 19.36 5.26 6.04
C ILE A 33 20.72 5.93 6.30
N PRO A 34 21.04 7.03 5.61
CA PRO A 34 22.32 7.72 5.79
C PRO A 34 22.42 8.29 7.21
N GLY A 35 23.51 8.00 7.91
CA GLY A 35 23.71 8.47 9.29
C GLY A 35 23.96 9.99 9.39
N ASN A 36 24.47 10.62 8.32
CA ASN A 36 24.67 12.06 8.27
C ASN A 36 24.51 12.62 6.84
N ALA A 37 23.27 12.60 6.35
CA ALA A 37 22.95 13.06 4.99
C ALA A 37 23.31 14.54 4.69
N CYS A 38 23.65 15.35 5.71
CA CYS A 38 24.13 16.73 5.54
C CYS A 38 25.64 16.85 5.30
N ALA A 39 26.41 15.86 5.70
CA ALA A 39 27.87 15.82 5.52
C ALA A 39 28.30 15.03 4.29
N ASP A 40 27.47 14.07 3.87
CA ASP A 40 27.70 13.27 2.68
C ASP A 40 27.86 14.16 1.44
N ASP A 41 28.85 13.80 0.62
CA ASP A 41 29.08 14.48 -0.64
C ASP A 41 28.12 13.96 -1.72
N ILE A 42 28.33 14.41 -2.95
CA ILE A 42 27.46 13.95 -4.03
C ILE A 42 27.69 12.51 -4.44
N ASP A 43 28.91 12.01 -4.39
CA ASP A 43 29.20 10.69 -4.89
C ASP A 43 28.50 9.67 -3.98
N ASP A 44 28.52 9.92 -2.66
CA ASP A 44 27.71 9.19 -1.67
C ASP A 44 26.20 9.26 -1.96
N LYS A 45 25.68 10.47 -2.23
CA LYS A 45 24.27 10.70 -2.56
C LYS A 45 23.85 10.01 -3.86
N ASN A 46 24.70 10.03 -4.89
CA ASN A 46 24.45 9.38 -6.17
C ASN A 46 24.46 7.87 -6.01
N ILE A 47 25.45 7.29 -5.31
CA ILE A 47 25.50 5.85 -5.04
C ILE A 47 24.24 5.39 -4.29
N PHE A 48 23.78 6.19 -3.32
CA PHE A 48 22.54 5.91 -2.61
C PHE A 48 21.33 5.90 -3.54
N PHE A 49 21.17 6.92 -4.39
CA PHE A 49 20.04 7.00 -5.32
C PHE A 49 20.09 5.95 -6.42
N ASP A 50 21.24 5.69 -7.02
CA ASP A 50 21.39 4.65 -8.05
C ASP A 50 20.96 3.29 -7.51
N LYS A 51 21.38 2.97 -6.27
CA LYS A 51 20.96 1.74 -5.60
C LYS A 51 19.47 1.73 -5.29
N LEU A 52 18.92 2.84 -4.78
CA LEU A 52 17.50 2.95 -4.46
C LEU A 52 16.62 2.83 -5.72
N ASP A 53 17.03 3.44 -6.82
CA ASP A 53 16.30 3.49 -8.08
C ASP A 53 16.28 2.09 -8.71
N SER A 54 17.43 1.42 -8.76
CA SER A 54 17.52 0.03 -9.22
C SER A 54 16.61 -0.91 -8.43
N ILE A 55 16.54 -0.76 -7.10
CA ILE A 55 15.70 -1.63 -6.26
C ILE A 55 14.22 -1.26 -6.38
N SER A 56 13.91 0.03 -6.51
CA SER A 56 12.52 0.49 -6.70
C SER A 56 11.96 -0.03 -8.02
N GLU A 57 12.75 -0.06 -9.08
CA GLU A 57 12.38 -0.67 -10.36
C GLU A 57 12.11 -2.18 -10.20
N LEU A 58 12.95 -2.91 -9.45
CA LEU A 58 12.69 -4.34 -9.17
C LEU A 58 11.40 -4.55 -8.38
N ILE A 59 11.09 -3.69 -7.41
CA ILE A 59 9.85 -3.73 -6.63
C ILE A 59 8.65 -3.47 -7.53
N GLU A 60 8.71 -2.43 -8.37
CA GLU A 60 7.61 -2.05 -9.27
C GLU A 60 7.34 -3.13 -10.32
N ASN A 61 8.39 -3.72 -10.89
CA ASN A 61 8.24 -4.83 -11.83
C ASN A 61 7.61 -6.07 -11.17
N GLU A 62 8.01 -6.41 -9.94
CA GLU A 62 7.39 -7.53 -9.22
C GLU A 62 5.92 -7.27 -8.88
N LEU A 63 5.57 -6.03 -8.50
CA LEU A 63 4.17 -5.65 -8.27
C LEU A 63 3.35 -5.75 -9.56
N ALA A 64 3.87 -5.24 -10.67
CA ALA A 64 3.21 -5.29 -11.97
C ALA A 64 3.02 -6.74 -12.45
N ASN A 65 4.04 -7.59 -12.31
CA ASN A 65 3.94 -9.01 -12.66
C ASN A 65 2.84 -9.72 -11.86
N ARG A 66 2.72 -9.43 -10.57
CA ARG A 66 1.67 -10.04 -9.72
C ARG A 66 0.28 -9.52 -10.05
N GLU A 67 0.16 -8.27 -10.46
CA GLU A 67 -1.10 -7.70 -10.96
C GLU A 67 -1.49 -8.39 -12.28
N GLU A 68 -0.56 -8.53 -13.22
CA GLU A 68 -0.80 -9.24 -14.49
C GLU A 68 -1.16 -10.71 -14.27
N GLU A 69 -0.51 -11.43 -13.35
CA GLU A 69 -0.89 -12.80 -12.97
C GLU A 69 -2.30 -12.87 -12.39
N SER A 70 -2.69 -11.88 -11.57
CA SER A 70 -4.04 -11.80 -11.00
C SER A 70 -5.09 -11.52 -12.07
N ASP A 71 -4.77 -10.68 -13.06
CA ASP A 71 -5.68 -10.31 -14.14
C ASP A 71 -5.81 -11.45 -15.17
N ALA A 72 -4.74 -12.20 -15.46
CA ALA A 72 -4.77 -13.33 -16.39
C ALA A 72 -5.67 -14.47 -15.90
N ASP A 73 -5.75 -14.67 -14.58
CA ASP A 73 -6.64 -15.66 -13.97
C ASP A 73 -8.08 -15.10 -13.75
N SER A 74 -8.33 -13.82 -14.04
CA SER A 74 -9.59 -13.13 -13.69
C SER A 74 -10.80 -13.63 -14.47
N GLU A 75 -10.74 -13.81 -15.80
CA GLU A 75 -11.92 -14.21 -16.59
C GLU A 75 -12.42 -15.62 -16.22
N GLU A 76 -11.51 -16.57 -16.02
CA GLU A 76 -11.86 -17.93 -15.58
C GLU A 76 -12.41 -17.92 -14.15
N LEU A 77 -11.75 -17.17 -13.26
CA LEU A 77 -12.16 -17.01 -11.87
C LEU A 77 -13.51 -16.29 -11.73
N GLU A 78 -13.77 -15.27 -12.53
CA GLU A 78 -15.03 -14.52 -12.58
C GLU A 78 -16.16 -15.43 -13.03
N ASN A 79 -15.96 -16.20 -14.11
CA ASN A 79 -16.95 -17.15 -14.60
C ASN A 79 -17.24 -18.25 -13.58
N GLU A 80 -16.22 -18.81 -12.93
CA GLU A 80 -16.40 -19.81 -11.89
C GLU A 80 -17.10 -19.23 -10.64
N THR A 81 -16.70 -18.03 -10.23
CA THR A 81 -17.32 -17.28 -9.12
C THR A 81 -18.78 -17.01 -9.41
N MET A 82 -19.10 -16.51 -10.60
CA MET A 82 -20.45 -16.18 -11.03
C MET A 82 -21.33 -17.43 -11.07
N LYS A 83 -20.82 -18.54 -11.62
CA LYS A 83 -21.50 -19.84 -11.63
C LYS A 83 -21.74 -20.40 -10.22
N ASN A 84 -20.75 -20.31 -9.33
CA ASN A 84 -20.89 -20.80 -7.96
C ASN A 84 -21.84 -19.93 -7.13
N LEU A 85 -21.80 -18.60 -7.31
CA LEU A 85 -22.79 -17.69 -6.74
C LEU A 85 -24.19 -18.00 -7.26
N ALA A 86 -24.37 -18.14 -8.57
CA ALA A 86 -25.65 -18.50 -9.19
C ALA A 86 -26.23 -19.79 -8.59
N ASN A 87 -25.42 -20.84 -8.48
CA ASN A 87 -25.81 -22.09 -7.83
C ASN A 87 -26.15 -21.89 -6.35
N LYS A 88 -25.33 -21.11 -5.62
CA LYS A 88 -25.49 -20.79 -4.20
C LYS A 88 -26.74 -19.94 -3.91
N TYR A 89 -27.26 -19.22 -4.90
CA TYR A 89 -28.51 -18.47 -4.87
C TYR A 89 -29.67 -19.15 -5.64
N GLY A 90 -29.40 -20.27 -6.31
CA GLY A 90 -30.36 -21.04 -7.11
C GLY A 90 -30.93 -20.30 -8.31
N LEU A 91 -30.09 -19.51 -8.98
CA LEU A 91 -30.33 -19.00 -10.31
C LEU A 91 -30.06 -20.11 -11.35
N SER A 92 -30.82 -20.12 -12.44
CA SER A 92 -30.51 -20.96 -13.60
C SER A 92 -29.35 -20.36 -14.42
N GLN A 93 -28.78 -21.16 -15.33
CA GLN A 93 -27.75 -20.69 -16.25
C GLN A 93 -28.27 -19.57 -17.17
N GLU A 94 -29.52 -19.66 -17.62
CA GLU A 94 -30.17 -18.60 -18.42
C GLU A 94 -30.39 -17.31 -17.62
N GLU A 95 -30.76 -17.40 -16.33
CA GLU A 95 -30.89 -16.24 -15.45
C GLU A 95 -29.53 -15.58 -15.16
N LEU A 96 -28.44 -16.37 -15.16
CA LEU A 96 -27.07 -15.88 -15.02
C LEU A 96 -26.60 -15.15 -16.28
N GLU A 97 -26.87 -15.73 -17.45
CA GLU A 97 -26.55 -15.12 -18.75
C GLU A 97 -27.35 -13.83 -18.99
N GLN A 98 -28.57 -13.72 -18.44
CA GLN A 98 -29.34 -12.47 -18.44
C GLN A 98 -28.69 -11.38 -17.58
N LEU A 99 -28.21 -11.71 -16.37
CA LEU A 99 -27.50 -10.74 -15.51
C LEU A 99 -26.15 -10.31 -16.07
N GLN A 100 -25.48 -11.17 -16.84
CA GLN A 100 -24.20 -10.81 -17.48
C GLN A 100 -24.39 -9.90 -18.70
N ASN A 101 -25.59 -9.88 -19.28
CA ASN A 101 -25.96 -9.05 -20.42
C ASN A 101 -26.99 -8.00 -20.00
N ASP A 102 -26.61 -7.14 -19.04
CA ASP A 102 -27.46 -6.09 -18.45
C ASP A 102 -28.08 -5.10 -19.47
N GLU A 103 -27.58 -5.06 -20.71
CA GLU A 103 -28.12 -4.20 -21.79
C GLU A 103 -29.50 -4.66 -22.30
N ASP A 104 -29.89 -5.92 -22.08
CA ASP A 104 -31.16 -6.50 -22.57
C ASP A 104 -32.25 -6.60 -21.48
N LEU A 105 -31.96 -6.20 -20.24
CA LEU A 105 -32.90 -6.28 -19.11
C LEU A 105 -33.69 -4.99 -18.92
N THR A 106 -35.01 -5.12 -18.77
CA THR A 106 -35.84 -4.02 -18.25
C THR A 106 -35.64 -3.85 -16.73
N GLU A 107 -35.88 -2.65 -16.20
CA GLU A 107 -35.81 -2.39 -14.74
C GLU A 107 -36.66 -3.39 -13.93
N GLU A 108 -37.80 -3.83 -14.47
CA GLU A 108 -38.69 -4.81 -13.85
C GLU A 108 -38.09 -6.23 -13.84
N GLU A 109 -37.40 -6.63 -14.90
CA GLU A 109 -36.72 -7.94 -14.97
C GLU A 109 -35.49 -7.98 -14.05
N GLN A 110 -34.76 -6.86 -13.97
CA GLN A 110 -33.65 -6.68 -13.04
C GLN A 110 -34.13 -6.74 -11.57
N GLU A 111 -35.26 -6.08 -11.26
CA GLU A 111 -35.88 -6.16 -9.93
C GLU A 111 -36.34 -7.59 -9.57
N VAL A 112 -36.87 -8.37 -10.52
CA VAL A 112 -37.31 -9.75 -10.28
C VAL A 112 -36.12 -10.66 -9.95
N LEU A 113 -35.01 -10.52 -10.67
CA LEU A 113 -33.79 -11.30 -10.44
C LEU A 113 -33.15 -10.94 -9.10
N ILE A 114 -33.02 -9.65 -8.77
CA ILE A 114 -32.55 -9.17 -7.47
C ILE A 114 -33.45 -9.70 -6.33
N ASN A 115 -34.78 -9.62 -6.48
CA ASN A 115 -35.72 -10.13 -5.49
C ASN A 115 -35.59 -11.65 -5.27
N LYS A 116 -35.25 -12.42 -6.30
CA LYS A 116 -35.07 -13.88 -6.22
C LYS A 116 -33.80 -14.26 -5.46
N VAL A 117 -32.71 -13.51 -5.68
CA VAL A 117 -31.44 -13.67 -4.95
C VAL A 117 -31.62 -13.30 -3.47
N MET A 118 -32.29 -12.19 -3.20
CA MET A 118 -32.48 -11.66 -1.83
C MET A 118 -33.42 -12.52 -0.99
N LYS A 119 -34.60 -12.91 -1.51
CA LYS A 119 -35.60 -13.71 -0.76
C LYS A 119 -35.12 -15.07 -0.28
N LYS A 120 -34.06 -15.62 -0.88
CA LYS A 120 -33.64 -16.99 -0.61
C LYS A 120 -32.65 -17.12 0.54
N LYS A 121 -32.01 -16.02 0.98
CA LYS A 121 -30.92 -16.12 1.97
C LYS A 121 -31.02 -15.19 3.17
N ASP A 122 -31.54 -13.99 3.01
CA ASP A 122 -31.67 -13.06 4.11
C ASP A 122 -32.96 -12.27 3.95
N ASP A 123 -33.71 -12.10 5.03
CA ASP A 123 -34.98 -11.35 5.12
C ASP A 123 -34.81 -9.83 4.85
N ILE A 124 -33.87 -9.46 3.97
CA ILE A 124 -33.54 -8.10 3.54
C ILE A 124 -34.48 -7.72 2.40
N SER A 125 -35.19 -6.61 2.58
CA SER A 125 -36.13 -6.11 1.59
C SER A 125 -35.45 -5.23 0.53
N LEU A 126 -35.96 -5.24 -0.70
CA LEU A 126 -35.54 -4.33 -1.79
C LEU A 126 -35.61 -2.84 -1.37
N LYS A 127 -36.48 -2.51 -0.41
CA LYS A 127 -36.64 -1.17 0.15
C LYS A 127 -35.48 -0.76 1.05
N GLU A 128 -34.88 -1.70 1.79
CA GLU A 128 -33.65 -1.45 2.55
C GLU A 128 -32.45 -1.27 1.63
N VAL A 129 -32.42 -2.00 0.50
CA VAL A 129 -31.37 -1.85 -0.51
C VAL A 129 -31.44 -0.51 -1.24
N LYS A 130 -32.64 -0.05 -1.64
CA LYS A 130 -32.80 1.31 -2.23
C LYS A 130 -32.46 2.45 -1.28
N ASN A 131 -32.40 2.19 0.03
CA ASN A 131 -31.92 3.17 1.00
C ASN A 131 -30.38 3.19 1.09
N LEU A 132 -29.68 2.11 0.71
CA LEU A 132 -28.21 2.06 0.64
C LEU A 132 -27.65 3.03 -0.40
N ASP A 133 -28.34 3.20 -1.53
CA ASP A 133 -27.95 4.16 -2.59
C ASP A 133 -27.87 5.61 -2.10
N ASN A 134 -28.48 5.91 -0.94
CA ASN A 134 -28.47 7.23 -0.33
C ASN A 134 -27.47 7.37 0.84
N LEU A 135 -26.71 6.32 1.16
CA LEU A 135 -25.67 6.35 2.19
C LEU A 135 -24.32 6.71 1.57
N ASP A 136 -23.48 7.44 2.32
CA ASP A 136 -22.06 7.60 2.00
C ASP A 136 -21.26 6.36 2.43
N GLU A 137 -19.94 6.39 2.23
CA GLU A 137 -19.05 5.26 2.55
C GLU A 137 -19.13 4.88 4.05
N GLU A 138 -19.14 5.87 4.95
CA GLU A 138 -19.29 5.66 6.40
C GLU A 138 -20.69 5.09 6.75
N GLY A 139 -21.75 5.61 6.13
CA GLY A 139 -23.12 5.11 6.33
C GLY A 139 -23.33 3.69 5.83
N THR A 140 -22.77 3.34 4.67
CA THR A 140 -22.83 1.99 4.08
C THR A 140 -22.09 0.97 4.95
N GLU A 141 -20.95 1.40 5.51
CA GLU A 141 -20.15 0.57 6.41
C GLU A 141 -20.86 0.30 7.74
N ALA A 142 -21.42 1.32 8.38
CA ALA A 142 -22.19 1.18 9.62
C ALA A 142 -23.43 0.30 9.44
N TRP A 143 -24.11 0.39 8.30
CA TRP A 143 -25.24 -0.48 7.98
C TRP A 143 -24.82 -1.95 7.86
N SER A 144 -23.69 -2.22 7.19
CA SER A 144 -23.18 -3.59 7.02
C SER A 144 -22.77 -4.22 8.35
N GLU A 145 -22.19 -3.44 9.27
CA GLU A 145 -21.86 -3.90 10.64
C GLU A 145 -23.12 -4.21 11.45
N ALA A 146 -24.10 -3.30 11.44
CA ALA A 146 -25.35 -3.49 12.17
C ALA A 146 -26.14 -4.72 11.68
N LEU A 147 -26.17 -4.96 10.37
CA LEU A 147 -26.78 -6.15 9.78
C LEU A 147 -26.06 -7.43 10.23
N GLY A 148 -24.72 -7.42 10.24
CA GLY A 148 -23.91 -8.54 10.73
C GLY A 148 -24.14 -8.85 12.21
N ASP A 149 -24.22 -7.81 13.06
CA ASP A 149 -24.49 -7.92 14.49
C ASP A 149 -25.88 -8.47 14.77
N GLN A 150 -26.89 -7.98 14.04
CA GLN A 150 -28.26 -8.48 14.14
C GLN A 150 -28.32 -9.98 13.80
N LYS A 151 -27.68 -10.40 12.71
CA LYS A 151 -27.63 -11.80 12.30
C LYS A 151 -26.88 -12.69 13.29
N MET A 152 -25.81 -12.19 13.89
CA MET A 152 -25.12 -12.89 14.98
C MET A 152 -25.99 -13.03 16.23
N ALA A 153 -26.80 -12.02 16.56
CA ALA A 153 -27.77 -12.09 17.65
C ALA A 153 -28.90 -13.08 17.37
N GLU A 154 -29.40 -13.14 16.13
CA GLU A 154 -30.40 -14.13 15.67
C GLU A 154 -29.86 -15.57 15.79
N ILE A 155 -28.60 -15.81 15.40
CA ILE A 155 -27.91 -17.10 15.53
C ILE A 155 -27.74 -17.52 16.99
N GLN A 156 -27.39 -16.58 17.88
CA GLN A 156 -27.26 -16.86 19.31
C GLN A 156 -28.60 -17.19 19.98
N TYR A 157 -29.70 -16.68 19.45
CA TYR A 157 -31.04 -16.86 20.01
C TYR A 157 -31.72 -18.16 19.54
N ASP A 158 -31.51 -18.60 18.30
CA ASP A 158 -32.13 -19.80 17.71
C ASP A 158 -31.07 -20.79 17.18
N SER A 159 -30.20 -21.29 18.07
CA SER A 159 -29.01 -22.10 17.71
C SER A 159 -29.31 -23.51 17.16
N GLU A 160 -30.58 -23.95 17.16
CA GLU A 160 -30.98 -25.31 16.74
C GLU A 160 -31.39 -25.39 15.25
N LYS A 161 -31.58 -24.27 14.55
CA LYS A 161 -31.91 -24.25 13.12
C LYS A 161 -30.68 -24.13 12.24
N ASN A 162 -30.46 -25.10 11.35
CA ASN A 162 -29.41 -25.08 10.32
C ASN A 162 -28.01 -24.72 10.88
N GLU A 163 -27.55 -25.47 11.88
CA GLU A 163 -26.27 -25.30 12.59
C GLU A 163 -25.08 -25.09 11.63
N GLU A 164 -25.06 -25.78 10.49
CA GLU A 164 -24.02 -25.63 9.45
C GLU A 164 -24.02 -24.24 8.79
N GLN A 165 -25.20 -23.70 8.46
CA GLN A 165 -25.33 -22.36 7.87
C GLN A 165 -24.99 -21.26 8.89
N GLN A 166 -25.33 -21.48 10.16
CA GLN A 166 -24.99 -20.57 11.25
C GLN A 166 -23.48 -20.51 11.50
N LEU A 167 -22.80 -21.66 11.50
CA LEU A 167 -21.34 -21.75 11.59
C LEU A 167 -20.64 -21.10 10.39
N GLU A 168 -21.16 -21.29 9.18
CA GLU A 168 -20.63 -20.65 7.96
C GLU A 168 -20.79 -19.12 8.00
N PHE A 169 -21.93 -18.61 8.48
CA PHE A 169 -22.14 -17.17 8.66
C PHE A 169 -21.21 -16.57 9.72
N LYS A 170 -21.15 -17.19 10.90
CA LYS A 170 -20.30 -16.74 12.01
C LYS A 170 -18.82 -16.68 11.61
N SER A 171 -18.32 -17.74 10.95
CA SER A 171 -16.94 -17.80 10.45
C SER A 171 -16.65 -16.67 9.44
N ARG A 172 -17.58 -16.40 8.51
CA ARG A 172 -17.46 -15.30 7.54
C ARG A 172 -17.44 -13.93 8.21
N TYR A 173 -18.39 -13.69 9.12
CA TYR A 173 -18.48 -12.43 9.86
C TYR A 173 -17.22 -12.16 10.69
N GLU A 174 -16.74 -13.15 11.47
CA GLU A 174 -15.53 -13.03 12.28
C GLU A 174 -14.27 -12.74 11.42
N LEU A 175 -14.16 -13.38 10.24
CA LEU A 175 -13.08 -13.10 9.30
C LEU A 175 -13.19 -11.69 8.68
N GLY A 176 -14.40 -11.23 8.38
CA GLY A 176 -14.67 -9.87 7.89
C GLY A 176 -14.27 -8.80 8.91
N VAL A 177 -14.67 -8.96 10.17
CA VAL A 177 -14.29 -8.08 11.29
C VAL A 177 -12.78 -8.07 11.48
N LEU A 178 -12.13 -9.24 11.45
CA LEU A 178 -10.67 -9.33 11.59
C LEU A 178 -9.94 -8.66 10.41
N ARG A 179 -10.41 -8.83 9.17
CA ARG A 179 -9.87 -8.16 7.97
C ARG A 179 -9.92 -6.64 8.14
N LYS A 180 -11.08 -6.11 8.54
CA LYS A 180 -11.29 -4.68 8.78
C LYS A 180 -10.35 -4.17 9.87
N HIS A 181 -10.34 -4.81 11.03
CA HIS A 181 -9.47 -4.42 12.14
C HIS A 181 -7.99 -4.33 11.76
N LEU A 182 -7.49 -5.31 11.01
CA LEU A 182 -6.10 -5.29 10.53
C LEU A 182 -5.86 -4.15 9.52
N THR A 183 -6.79 -3.93 8.60
CA THR A 183 -6.72 -2.84 7.62
C THR A 183 -6.69 -1.47 8.29
N ASP A 184 -7.61 -1.23 9.23
CA ASP A 184 -7.74 0.05 9.94
C ASP A 184 -6.53 0.30 10.84
N SER A 185 -6.00 -0.75 11.48
CA SER A 185 -4.80 -0.65 12.29
C SER A 185 -3.59 -0.21 11.47
N LEU A 186 -3.38 -0.80 10.28
CA LEU A 186 -2.31 -0.41 9.36
C LEU A 186 -2.49 1.04 8.88
N LYS A 187 -3.70 1.39 8.41
CA LYS A 187 -4.03 2.77 7.96
C LYS A 187 -3.79 3.80 9.06
N ALA A 188 -4.21 3.52 10.30
CA ALA A 188 -4.06 4.44 11.41
C ALA A 188 -2.59 4.72 11.76
N ILE A 189 -1.72 3.70 11.69
CA ILE A 189 -0.28 3.88 11.91
C ILE A 189 0.34 4.67 10.75
N GLU A 190 -0.04 4.37 9.51
CA GLU A 190 0.45 5.07 8.31
C GLU A 190 0.06 6.55 8.30
N SER A 191 -1.17 6.88 8.69
CA SER A 191 -1.63 8.25 8.83
C SER A 191 -0.81 9.03 9.87
N LYS A 192 -0.38 8.39 10.97
CA LYS A 192 0.52 9.03 11.95
C LYS A 192 1.88 9.36 11.35
N PHE A 193 2.46 8.45 10.57
CA PHE A 193 3.74 8.73 9.90
C PHE A 193 3.59 9.80 8.81
N ALA A 194 2.51 9.76 8.03
CA ALA A 194 2.21 10.79 7.05
C ALA A 194 2.12 12.18 7.71
N GLN A 195 1.42 12.27 8.85
CA GLN A 195 1.37 13.50 9.64
C GLN A 195 2.75 13.94 10.14
N GLN A 196 3.58 13.03 10.66
CA GLN A 196 4.92 13.37 11.13
C GLN A 196 5.83 13.91 10.02
N PHE A 197 5.78 13.33 8.82
CA PHE A 197 6.52 13.87 7.67
C PHE A 197 5.97 15.24 7.25
N ASP A 198 4.65 15.38 7.20
CA ASP A 198 3.97 16.64 6.85
C ASP A 198 4.28 17.78 7.84
N GLU A 199 4.39 17.48 9.13
CA GLU A 199 4.74 18.46 10.16
C GLU A 199 6.15 19.04 9.96
N ILE A 200 7.08 18.23 9.45
CA ILE A 200 8.43 18.69 9.09
C ILE A 200 8.37 19.54 7.82
N ASP A 201 7.65 19.07 6.80
CA ASP A 201 7.50 19.73 5.49
C ASP A 201 6.68 21.04 5.54
N LYS A 202 5.90 21.24 6.60
CA LYS A 202 5.05 22.43 6.83
C LYS A 202 5.59 23.31 7.95
N ASP A 203 6.78 23.03 8.48
CA ASP A 203 7.40 23.87 9.51
C ASP A 203 7.59 25.30 8.95
N PRO A 204 7.02 26.34 9.57
CA PRO A 204 7.11 27.71 9.06
C PRO A 204 8.55 28.23 8.99
N ASP A 205 9.46 27.69 9.79
CA ASP A 205 10.87 28.05 9.71
C ASP A 205 11.53 27.55 8.42
N GLN A 206 10.99 26.50 7.79
CA GLN A 206 11.50 25.97 6.54
C GLN A 206 11.42 27.05 5.45
N LYS A 207 10.24 27.66 5.30
CA LYS A 207 10.01 28.75 4.33
C LYS A 207 10.95 29.92 4.60
N LYS A 208 11.05 30.35 5.86
CA LYS A 208 11.91 31.48 6.27
C LYS A 208 13.39 31.22 5.93
N MET A 209 13.88 30.01 6.18
CA MET A 209 15.25 29.63 5.87
C MET A 209 15.50 29.54 4.36
N LEU A 210 14.57 28.96 3.61
CA LEU A 210 14.63 28.89 2.14
C LEU A 210 14.63 30.30 1.51
N ASP A 211 13.77 31.20 1.99
CA ASP A 211 13.72 32.60 1.52
C ASP A 211 15.09 33.30 1.73
N ASN A 212 15.74 33.07 2.88
CA ASN A 212 17.08 33.60 3.15
C ASN A 212 18.15 32.98 2.23
N ILE A 213 18.11 31.66 2.00
CA ILE A 213 19.01 30.96 1.07
C ILE A 213 18.84 31.49 -0.36
N MET A 214 17.60 31.69 -0.82
CA MET A 214 17.31 32.26 -2.14
C MET A 214 17.86 33.67 -2.27
N LYS A 215 17.68 34.52 -1.25
CA LYS A 215 18.22 35.89 -1.25
C LYS A 215 19.75 35.89 -1.33
N LEU A 216 20.43 35.05 -0.55
CA LEU A 216 21.89 34.93 -0.57
C LEU A 216 22.40 34.38 -1.91
N SER A 217 21.67 33.45 -2.53
CA SER A 217 21.99 32.92 -3.85
C SER A 217 21.88 34.00 -4.94
N GLU A 218 20.82 34.81 -4.92
CA GLU A 218 20.66 35.94 -5.83
C GLU A 218 21.78 36.98 -5.66
N GLU A 219 22.14 37.30 -4.41
CA GLU A 219 23.26 38.19 -4.10
C GLU A 219 24.59 37.67 -4.65
N ALA A 220 24.88 36.36 -4.49
CA ALA A 220 26.06 35.73 -5.06
C ALA A 220 26.07 35.77 -6.60
N ASN A 221 24.94 35.47 -7.24
CA ASN A 221 24.80 35.50 -8.69
C ASN A 221 25.06 36.90 -9.27
N ASN A 222 24.59 37.95 -8.60
CA ASN A 222 24.81 39.34 -9.01
C ASN A 222 26.28 39.80 -8.90
N LEU A 223 27.09 39.06 -8.15
CA LEU A 223 28.52 39.34 -7.96
C LEU A 223 29.41 38.57 -8.95
N MET A 224 28.90 37.58 -9.69
CA MET A 224 29.68 36.81 -10.69
C MET A 224 30.10 37.64 -11.92
N GLY A 225 31.31 37.41 -12.46
CA GLY A 225 31.84 38.06 -13.67
C GLY A 225 33.36 38.32 -13.63
N GLU A 226 33.89 39.17 -14.53
CA GLU A 226 35.24 39.71 -14.37
C GLU A 226 35.27 40.62 -13.12
N MET A 227 36.14 40.29 -12.16
CA MET A 227 36.14 40.92 -10.83
C MET A 227 37.53 41.46 -10.46
N GLY A 228 37.54 42.69 -9.91
CA GLY A 228 38.66 43.17 -9.09
C GLY A 228 38.60 42.58 -7.66
N ASP A 229 39.68 42.74 -6.90
CA ASP A 229 39.87 42.11 -5.58
C ASP A 229 38.73 42.38 -4.58
N GLU A 230 38.16 43.58 -4.58
CA GLU A 230 37.05 43.96 -3.68
C GLU A 230 35.78 43.16 -3.96
N ARG A 231 35.44 42.97 -5.24
CA ARG A 231 34.23 42.22 -5.64
C ARG A 231 34.39 40.73 -5.36
N LYS A 232 35.62 40.22 -5.50
CA LYS A 232 35.96 38.85 -5.11
C LYS A 232 35.77 38.63 -3.61
N ALA A 233 36.24 39.55 -2.77
CA ALA A 233 36.04 39.46 -1.31
C ALA A 233 34.55 39.49 -0.92
N GLN A 234 33.73 40.29 -1.62
CA GLN A 234 32.27 40.30 -1.41
C GLN A 234 31.62 38.98 -1.83
N LEU A 235 32.03 38.41 -2.96
CA LEU A 235 31.54 37.10 -3.40
C LEU A 235 31.89 36.02 -2.37
N ASP A 236 33.14 35.99 -1.90
CA ASP A 236 33.60 35.02 -0.90
C ASP A 236 32.80 35.11 0.41
N ASP A 237 32.47 36.33 0.88
CA ASP A 237 31.62 36.55 2.06
C ASP A 237 30.20 35.99 1.85
N VAL A 238 29.55 36.36 0.74
CA VAL A 238 28.17 35.94 0.45
C VAL A 238 28.09 34.43 0.23
N THR A 239 29.05 33.83 -0.48
CA THR A 239 29.13 32.37 -0.65
C THR A 239 29.36 31.67 0.69
N GLY A 240 30.17 32.23 1.59
CA GLY A 240 30.35 31.72 2.94
C GLY A 240 29.05 31.73 3.75
N ARG A 241 28.31 32.85 3.71
CA ARG A 241 26.99 32.99 4.36
C ARG A 241 25.95 32.05 3.76
N LEU A 242 25.94 31.89 2.44
CA LEU A 242 25.06 30.96 1.72
C LEU A 242 25.31 29.51 2.16
N LYS A 243 26.58 29.10 2.21
CA LYS A 243 26.96 27.76 2.68
C LYS A 243 26.49 27.51 4.11
N THR A 244 26.74 28.46 5.02
CA THR A 244 26.28 28.38 6.41
C THR A 244 24.76 28.26 6.49
N ALA A 245 24.01 29.04 5.72
CA ALA A 245 22.54 28.98 5.71
C ALA A 245 22.02 27.62 5.19
N MET A 246 22.64 27.07 4.15
CA MET A 246 22.33 25.72 3.65
C MET A 246 22.65 24.63 4.69
N ASP A 247 23.79 24.76 5.39
CA ASP A 247 24.18 23.87 6.47
C ASP A 247 23.17 23.90 7.63
N GLU A 248 22.79 25.09 8.09
CA GLU A 248 21.79 25.28 9.14
C GLU A 248 20.43 24.69 8.76
N TYR A 249 19.99 24.92 7.52
CA TYR A 249 18.76 24.33 6.98
C TYR A 249 18.82 22.80 7.01
N CYS A 250 19.88 22.21 6.48
CA CYS A 250 20.04 20.76 6.49
C CYS A 250 20.08 20.20 7.92
N GLN A 251 20.91 20.77 8.79
CA GLN A 251 21.08 20.31 10.17
C GLN A 251 19.80 20.44 11.01
N LYS A 252 18.90 21.36 10.66
CA LYS A 252 17.62 21.51 11.37
C LYS A 252 16.58 20.47 10.98
N PHE A 253 16.47 20.15 9.69
CA PHE A 253 15.35 19.35 9.17
C PHE A 253 15.73 17.90 8.87
N THR A 254 16.95 17.64 8.40
CA THR A 254 17.41 16.29 8.09
C THR A 254 17.33 15.34 9.28
N PRO A 255 17.82 15.68 10.49
CA PRO A 255 17.76 14.74 11.61
C PRO A 255 16.33 14.35 12.00
N LYS A 256 15.39 15.31 11.98
CA LYS A 256 13.97 15.05 12.23
C LYS A 256 13.38 14.11 11.18
N PHE A 257 13.71 14.34 9.91
CA PHE A 257 13.24 13.49 8.82
C PHE A 257 13.77 12.06 8.94
N LEU A 258 15.07 11.91 9.19
CA LEU A 258 15.72 10.60 9.35
C LEU A 258 15.17 9.85 10.56
N GLU A 259 14.89 10.53 11.68
CA GLU A 259 14.28 9.91 12.86
C GLU A 259 12.88 9.34 12.56
N VAL A 260 12.05 10.07 11.81
CA VAL A 260 10.73 9.57 11.37
C VAL A 260 10.92 8.40 10.40
N LEU A 261 11.88 8.49 9.49
CA LEU A 261 12.19 7.46 8.50
C LEU A 261 12.68 6.15 9.14
N GLU A 262 13.53 6.21 10.17
CA GLU A 262 13.99 5.04 10.93
C GLU A 262 12.82 4.33 11.62
N ARG A 263 11.91 5.08 12.24
CA ARG A 263 10.69 4.52 12.83
C ARG A 263 9.78 3.92 11.76
N TYR A 264 9.69 4.55 10.59
CA TYR A 264 8.90 4.04 9.48
C TYR A 264 9.49 2.75 8.89
N GLU A 265 10.82 2.65 8.76
CA GLU A 265 11.51 1.42 8.38
C GLU A 265 11.22 0.27 9.36
N ALA A 266 11.33 0.55 10.67
CA ALA A 266 11.03 -0.43 11.70
C ALA A 266 9.57 -0.89 11.65
N TYR A 267 8.64 0.04 11.44
CA TYR A 267 7.23 -0.28 11.20
C TYR A 267 7.06 -1.19 9.98
N THR A 268 7.62 -0.82 8.83
CA THR A 268 7.53 -1.59 7.58
C THR A 268 8.04 -3.03 7.77
N LYS A 269 9.17 -3.22 8.45
CA LYS A 269 9.68 -4.56 8.80
C LYS A 269 8.71 -5.33 9.71
N SER A 270 8.18 -4.66 10.72
CA SER A 270 7.29 -5.29 11.71
C SER A 270 5.90 -5.64 11.17
N CYS A 271 5.42 -4.95 10.13
CA CYS A 271 4.09 -5.16 9.59
C CYS A 271 4.04 -6.26 8.51
N LEU A 272 5.18 -6.75 8.00
CA LEU A 272 5.20 -7.82 6.99
C LEU A 272 4.42 -9.08 7.40
N PRO A 273 4.56 -9.62 8.64
CA PRO A 273 3.74 -10.76 9.08
C PRO A 273 2.23 -10.45 9.11
N VAL A 274 1.87 -9.19 9.39
CA VAL A 274 0.47 -8.74 9.38
C VAL A 274 -0.05 -8.67 7.95
N CYS A 275 0.75 -8.21 6.99
CA CYS A 275 0.42 -8.23 5.57
C CYS A 275 0.13 -9.65 5.06
N TYR A 276 1.01 -10.62 5.35
CA TYR A 276 0.76 -12.02 4.99
C TYR A 276 -0.51 -12.58 5.62
N LYS A 277 -0.77 -12.24 6.88
CA LYS A 277 -2.00 -12.66 7.58
C LYS A 277 -3.24 -12.03 6.92
N LEU A 278 -3.17 -10.76 6.55
CA LEU A 278 -4.27 -10.04 5.92
C LEU A 278 -4.58 -10.62 4.54
N GLU A 279 -3.58 -10.89 3.71
CA GLU A 279 -3.76 -11.56 2.41
C GLU A 279 -4.43 -12.92 2.56
N LYS A 280 -3.97 -13.72 3.52
CA LYS A 280 -4.59 -15.02 3.81
C LYS A 280 -6.05 -14.87 4.22
N ILE A 281 -6.37 -13.91 5.08
CA ILE A 281 -7.74 -13.64 5.51
C ILE A 281 -8.59 -13.17 4.32
N ILE A 282 -8.05 -12.32 3.45
CA ILE A 282 -8.72 -11.87 2.23
C ILE A 282 -9.04 -13.07 1.34
N ALA A 283 -8.06 -13.93 1.04
CA ALA A 283 -8.27 -15.13 0.24
C ALA A 283 -9.32 -16.06 0.86
N GLN A 284 -9.22 -16.34 2.17
CA GLN A 284 -10.18 -17.17 2.89
C GLN A 284 -11.60 -16.59 2.90
N HIS A 285 -11.71 -15.28 3.14
CA HIS A 285 -12.99 -14.59 3.16
C HIS A 285 -13.65 -14.61 1.77
N THR A 286 -12.88 -14.32 0.72
CA THR A 286 -13.36 -14.40 -0.67
C THR A 286 -13.81 -15.82 -1.01
N SER A 287 -13.01 -16.84 -0.69
CA SER A 287 -13.39 -18.24 -0.95
C SER A 287 -14.65 -18.67 -0.20
N LEU A 288 -14.87 -18.20 1.02
CA LEU A 288 -16.11 -18.47 1.75
C LEU A 288 -17.32 -17.74 1.14
N GLN A 289 -17.11 -16.56 0.56
CA GLN A 289 -18.16 -15.80 -0.12
C GLN A 289 -18.53 -16.42 -1.47
N THR A 290 -17.54 -16.67 -2.33
CA THR A 290 -17.73 -17.10 -3.72
C THR A 290 -17.86 -18.63 -3.86
N GLY A 291 -17.32 -19.40 -2.92
CA GLY A 291 -17.19 -20.84 -3.04
C GLY A 291 -16.04 -21.29 -3.95
N VAL A 292 -15.19 -20.37 -4.42
CA VAL A 292 -14.03 -20.64 -5.27
C VAL A 292 -12.75 -20.47 -4.47
N GLU A 293 -11.84 -21.44 -4.56
CA GLU A 293 -10.52 -21.31 -3.91
C GLU A 293 -9.68 -20.25 -4.65
N MET A 294 -9.30 -19.19 -3.93
CA MET A 294 -8.47 -18.14 -4.50
C MET A 294 -7.02 -18.62 -4.56
N LYS A 295 -6.45 -18.70 -5.77
CA LYS A 295 -4.99 -18.68 -5.90
C LYS A 295 -4.50 -17.33 -5.41
N TYR A 296 -3.59 -17.31 -4.44
CA TYR A 296 -2.98 -16.07 -3.96
C TYR A 296 -1.47 -16.23 -3.92
N ASN A 297 -0.76 -15.20 -4.38
CA ASN A 297 0.69 -15.11 -4.29
C ASN A 297 1.07 -14.30 -3.03
N PRO A 298 1.52 -14.96 -1.94
CA PRO A 298 1.76 -14.29 -0.67
C PRO A 298 2.86 -13.23 -0.78
N GLY A 299 2.68 -12.12 -0.07
CA GLY A 299 3.67 -11.05 0.10
C GLY A 299 3.43 -9.81 -0.73
N TYR A 300 2.40 -9.78 -1.58
CA TYR A 300 2.05 -8.62 -2.42
C TYR A 300 1.81 -7.33 -1.61
N LEU A 301 0.97 -7.38 -0.56
CA LEU A 301 0.75 -6.28 0.37
C LEU A 301 2.04 -5.88 1.09
N GLY A 302 2.89 -6.85 1.43
CA GLY A 302 4.20 -6.58 2.01
C GLY A 302 5.09 -5.80 1.04
N ILE A 303 5.13 -6.19 -0.23
CA ILE A 303 5.91 -5.53 -1.28
C ILE A 303 5.40 -4.11 -1.50
N LYS A 304 4.07 -3.88 -1.45
CA LYS A 304 3.50 -2.53 -1.44
C LYS A 304 4.02 -1.68 -0.28
N LYS A 305 4.08 -2.21 0.94
CA LYS A 305 4.64 -1.48 2.10
C LYS A 305 6.13 -1.17 1.91
N VAL A 306 6.90 -2.06 1.30
CA VAL A 306 8.31 -1.81 0.97
C VAL A 306 8.44 -0.74 -0.12
N SER A 307 7.57 -0.73 -1.12
CA SER A 307 7.49 0.34 -2.14
C SER A 307 7.17 1.70 -1.51
N ASP A 308 6.20 1.77 -0.60
CA ASP A 308 5.86 3.01 0.09
C ASP A 308 7.03 3.51 0.95
N TYR A 309 7.74 2.60 1.62
CA TYR A 309 8.97 2.93 2.33
C TYR A 309 10.08 3.42 1.39
N SER A 310 10.32 2.77 0.24
CA SER A 310 11.38 3.19 -0.69
C SER A 310 11.14 4.61 -1.23
N LYS A 311 9.88 4.97 -1.49
CA LYS A 311 9.48 6.34 -1.85
C LYS A 311 9.81 7.36 -0.76
N LYS A 312 9.61 7.02 0.52
CA LYS A 312 10.01 7.88 1.65
C LYS A 312 11.52 7.93 1.85
N LEU A 313 12.21 6.80 1.64
CA LEU A 313 13.66 6.68 1.72
C LEU A 313 14.38 7.57 0.69
N ARG A 314 13.78 7.79 -0.48
CA ARG A 314 14.27 8.78 -1.47
C ARG A 314 14.39 10.19 -0.87
N GLY A 315 13.57 10.51 0.14
CA GLY A 315 13.60 11.78 0.86
C GLY A 315 14.77 11.97 1.81
N ALA A 316 15.64 10.96 2.02
CA ALA A 316 16.73 11.03 3.01
C ALA A 316 17.68 12.24 2.81
N TYR A 317 17.85 12.68 1.55
CA TYR A 317 18.67 13.84 1.19
C TYR A 317 17.85 15.09 0.84
N LYS A 318 16.53 15.11 1.09
CA LYS A 318 15.61 16.19 0.71
C LYS A 318 16.07 17.57 1.16
N TYR A 319 16.65 17.64 2.36
CA TYR A 319 17.07 18.89 2.99
C TYR A 319 18.55 19.22 2.78
N ASN A 320 19.32 18.34 2.11
CA ASN A 320 20.69 18.64 1.70
C ASN A 320 20.68 19.39 0.35
N LEU A 321 20.83 20.71 0.44
CA LEU A 321 20.81 21.64 -0.69
C LEU A 321 22.20 21.85 -1.34
N LYS A 322 23.26 21.19 -0.86
CA LYS A 322 24.65 21.41 -1.31
C LYS A 322 24.94 21.01 -2.75
N LYS A 323 23.91 20.66 -3.53
CA LYS A 323 24.06 20.37 -4.95
C LYS A 323 22.88 20.75 -5.83
N THR A 324 22.10 21.75 -5.43
CA THR A 324 20.97 22.26 -6.23
C THR A 324 21.25 23.64 -6.86
N ILE A 325 22.48 24.18 -6.78
CA ILE A 325 22.87 25.46 -7.39
C ILE A 325 24.19 25.28 -8.14
#